data_AF-A0A7J4IF61-F1
#
_entry.id   AF-A0A7J4IF61-F1
#
_cell.length_a   1.000
_cell.length_b   1.000
_cell.length_c   1.000
_cell.angle_alpha   90.00
_cell.angle_beta   90.00
_cell.angle_gamma   90.00
#
_symmetry.space_group_name_H-M   'P 1'
#
loop_
_entity.id
_entity.type
_entity.pdbx_description
1 polymer ?
#
loop_
_entity_poly.entity_id
_entity_poly.type
_entity_poly.pdbx_seq_one_letter_code
_entity_poly.pdbx_strand_id
1 'polypeptide(L)'
;MTKMEKKEEEKIISENPHLKMYLNEIRSKMEQPVFYSKLPRDLKEEKYPNLIYPTKGVVFIHIFRTKDMEGKEYHAIEPSLNEKEKLKRDSVLDLIYEKAPFWKAVKTDEEIKEAIRALLDKLTVIDEHSAGQTKVTGGKLRVTSAEK
;
A
#
# COMPACT_ATOMS: atom_id res chain seq x y z
N MET A 1 8.90 4.49 24.20
CA MET A 1 8.26 3.73 23.10
C MET A 1 6.85 3.51 23.55
N THR A 2 5.87 3.99 22.80
CA THR A 2 4.62 4.40 23.43
C THR A 2 3.45 3.88 22.61
N LYS A 3 2.50 3.25 23.32
CA LYS A 3 1.13 3.06 22.86
C LYS A 3 0.65 4.40 22.31
N MET A 4 0.06 4.38 21.13
CA MET A 4 -0.46 5.60 20.52
C MET A 4 -1.60 6.16 21.37
N GLU A 5 -1.69 7.48 21.40
CA GLU A 5 -2.84 8.15 21.97
C GLU A 5 -4.05 7.94 21.07
N LYS A 6 -5.26 7.88 21.65
CA LYS A 6 -6.48 7.60 20.90
C LYS A 6 -6.69 8.57 19.71
N LYS A 7 -6.35 9.84 19.89
CA LYS A 7 -6.45 10.86 18.83
C LYS A 7 -5.49 10.60 17.66
N GLU A 8 -4.30 10.07 17.95
CA GLU A 8 -3.31 9.71 16.92
C GLU A 8 -3.78 8.46 16.15
N GLU A 9 -4.28 7.46 16.85
CA GLU A 9 -4.88 6.25 16.26
C GLU A 9 -6.05 6.61 15.32
N GLU A 10 -7.01 7.42 15.79
CA GLU A 10 -8.16 7.86 14.99
C GLU A 10 -7.72 8.63 13.73
N LYS A 11 -6.71 9.49 13.87
CA LYS A 11 -6.15 10.24 12.73
C LYS A 11 -5.54 9.30 11.70
N ILE A 12 -4.69 8.38 12.11
CA ILE A 12 -4.02 7.43 11.22
C ILE A 12 -5.05 6.53 10.51
N ILE A 13 -6.06 6.03 11.21
CA ILE A 13 -7.14 5.22 10.62
C ILE A 13 -7.93 6.04 9.59
N SER A 14 -8.18 7.32 9.86
CA SER A 14 -8.89 8.21 8.93
C SER A 14 -8.09 8.54 7.68
N GLU A 15 -6.77 8.70 7.80
CA GLU A 15 -5.87 9.04 6.68
C GLU A 15 -5.53 7.82 5.81
N ASN A 16 -5.79 6.60 6.27
CA ASN A 16 -5.40 5.36 5.61
C ASN A 16 -6.61 4.43 5.40
N PRO A 17 -7.33 4.53 4.26
CA PRO A 17 -8.53 3.74 3.99
C PRO A 17 -8.30 2.23 4.05
N HIS A 18 -7.16 1.74 3.55
CA HIS A 18 -6.79 0.32 3.57
C HIS A 18 -6.62 -0.21 5.00
N LEU A 19 -6.08 0.60 5.92
CA LEU A 19 -5.99 0.25 7.33
C LEU A 19 -7.39 0.14 7.96
N LYS A 20 -8.28 1.09 7.66
CA LYS A 20 -9.66 1.06 8.13
C LYS A 20 -10.40 -0.18 7.61
N MET A 21 -10.23 -0.51 6.33
CA MET A 21 -10.81 -1.73 5.72
C MET A 21 -10.32 -2.98 6.44
N TYR A 22 -9.00 -3.11 6.62
CA TYR A 22 -8.39 -4.24 7.32
C TYR A 22 -8.94 -4.41 8.75
N LEU A 23 -9.03 -3.32 9.53
CA LEU A 23 -9.58 -3.35 10.87
C LEU A 23 -11.03 -3.85 10.90
N ASN A 24 -11.85 -3.45 9.93
CA ASN A 24 -13.23 -3.93 9.82
C ASN A 24 -13.30 -5.43 9.50
N GLU A 25 -12.39 -5.95 8.68
CA GLU A 25 -12.33 -7.37 8.30
C GLU A 25 -11.95 -8.28 9.47
N ILE A 26 -11.07 -7.82 10.36
CA ILE A 26 -10.60 -8.61 11.51
C ILE A 26 -11.48 -8.47 12.75
N ARG A 27 -12.33 -7.44 12.82
CA ARG A 27 -13.14 -7.12 14.01
C ARG A 27 -14.06 -8.24 14.47
N SER A 28 -14.50 -9.12 13.56
CA SER A 28 -15.32 -10.29 13.88
C SER A 28 -14.50 -11.49 14.37
N LYS A 29 -13.18 -11.50 14.12
CA LYS A 29 -12.28 -12.62 14.38
C LYS A 29 -11.48 -12.43 15.68
N MET A 30 -11.21 -11.19 16.06
CA MET A 30 -10.39 -10.86 17.22
C MET A 30 -10.70 -9.49 17.81
N GLU A 31 -10.17 -9.23 19.01
CA GLU A 31 -10.25 -7.93 19.66
C GLU A 31 -9.50 -6.85 18.84
N GLN A 32 -9.88 -5.58 19.04
CA GLN A 32 -9.22 -4.45 18.39
C GLN A 32 -7.71 -4.44 18.73
N PRO A 33 -6.82 -4.45 17.71
CA PRO A 33 -5.38 -4.40 17.95
C PRO A 33 -4.96 -3.09 18.63
N VAL A 34 -3.94 -3.18 19.50
CA VAL A 34 -3.38 -2.00 20.16
C VAL A 34 -2.37 -1.30 19.24
N PHE A 35 -2.52 -0.01 19.05
CA PHE A 35 -1.63 0.78 18.22
C PHE A 35 -0.37 1.24 18.97
N TYR A 36 0.79 1.08 18.33
CA TYR A 36 2.08 1.56 18.83
C TYR A 36 2.81 2.37 17.78
N SER A 37 3.44 3.47 18.20
CA SER A 37 4.27 4.32 17.32
C SER A 37 5.48 3.60 16.73
N LYS A 38 6.02 2.59 17.44
CA LYS A 38 7.13 1.71 17.02
C LYS A 38 6.99 0.37 17.72
N LEU A 39 7.48 -0.72 17.12
CA LEU A 39 7.48 -2.06 17.72
C LEU A 39 8.21 -2.05 19.08
N PRO A 40 7.50 -2.29 20.21
CA PRO A 40 8.12 -2.31 21.53
C PRO A 40 8.98 -3.56 21.70
N ARG A 41 10.18 -3.40 22.28
CA ARG A 41 11.08 -4.54 22.56
C ARG A 41 10.46 -5.52 23.55
N ASP A 42 9.72 -5.00 24.53
CA ASP A 42 9.13 -5.78 25.61
C ASP A 42 7.97 -6.67 25.12
N LEU A 43 7.33 -6.31 24.00
CA LEU A 43 6.28 -7.11 23.37
C LEU A 43 6.83 -8.28 22.53
N LYS A 44 8.16 -8.40 22.43
CA LYS A 44 8.79 -9.58 21.82
C LYS A 44 8.46 -10.86 22.61
N GLU A 45 8.30 -10.75 23.93
CA GLU A 45 8.01 -11.89 24.81
C GLU A 45 6.52 -12.13 25.04
N GLU A 46 5.65 -11.19 24.64
CA GLU A 46 4.19 -11.36 24.74
C GLU A 46 3.75 -12.64 24.02
N LYS A 47 3.01 -13.50 24.72
CA LYS A 47 2.60 -14.82 24.24
C LYS A 47 1.48 -14.71 23.21
N TYR A 48 0.55 -13.78 23.40
CA TYR A 48 -0.59 -13.54 22.51
C TYR A 48 -0.65 -12.07 22.09
N PRO A 49 0.31 -11.58 21.28
CA PRO A 49 0.28 -10.21 20.81
C PRO A 49 -0.98 -9.96 19.99
N ASN A 50 -1.43 -8.72 19.99
CA ASN A 50 -2.46 -8.19 19.10
C ASN A 50 -2.23 -6.70 18.95
N LEU A 51 -1.32 -6.32 18.05
CA LEU A 51 -0.81 -4.95 17.96
C LEU A 51 -0.50 -4.53 16.53
N ILE A 52 -0.71 -3.24 16.25
CA ILE A 52 -0.39 -2.62 14.96
C ILE A 52 0.64 -1.51 15.18
N TYR A 53 1.63 -1.42 14.30
CA TYR A 53 2.54 -0.27 14.24
C TYR A 53 2.83 0.17 12.80
N PRO A 54 3.03 1.47 12.55
CA PRO A 54 3.40 1.98 11.24
C PRO A 54 4.87 1.68 10.94
N THR A 55 5.18 1.55 9.64
CA THR A 55 6.55 1.41 9.14
C THR A 55 7.00 2.70 8.44
N LYS A 56 7.41 2.62 7.17
CA LYS A 56 7.69 3.78 6.32
C LYS A 56 6.54 3.98 5.35
N GLY A 57 6.11 5.23 5.16
CA GLY A 57 5.00 5.57 4.27
C GLY A 57 3.65 5.12 4.84
N VAL A 58 2.81 4.51 4.00
CA VAL A 58 1.43 4.11 4.31
C VAL A 58 1.29 2.63 4.69
N VAL A 59 2.39 1.96 5.05
CA VAL A 59 2.40 0.53 5.37
C VAL A 59 2.44 0.31 6.88
N PHE A 60 1.56 -0.56 7.38
CA PHE A 60 1.49 -0.97 8.78
C PHE A 60 1.77 -2.46 8.93
N ILE A 61 2.26 -2.88 10.10
CA ILE A 61 2.41 -4.30 10.43
C ILE A 61 1.48 -4.63 11.58
N HIS A 62 0.62 -5.63 11.37
CA HIS A 62 -0.13 -6.28 12.43
C HIS A 62 0.61 -7.53 12.90
N ILE A 63 0.98 -7.54 14.18
CA ILE A 63 1.52 -8.74 14.83
C ILE A 63 0.43 -9.31 15.72
N PHE A 64 0.06 -10.55 15.46
CA PHE A 64 -0.92 -11.24 16.29
C PHE A 64 -0.65 -12.71 16.48
N ARG A 65 -1.26 -13.26 17.53
CA ARG A 65 -1.34 -14.71 17.76
C ARG A 65 -2.59 -15.05 18.54
N THR A 66 -3.38 -15.99 18.04
CA THR A 66 -4.50 -16.59 18.76
C THR A 66 -4.09 -17.93 19.41
N LYS A 67 -4.98 -18.52 20.23
CA LYS A 67 -4.68 -19.75 21.00
C LYS A 67 -4.47 -20.98 20.12
N ASP A 68 -5.08 -20.99 18.96
CA ASP A 68 -5.06 -22.04 17.93
C ASP A 68 -3.87 -21.93 16.97
N MET A 69 -3.08 -20.85 17.05
CA MET A 69 -1.92 -20.63 16.18
C MET A 69 -0.62 -21.19 16.77
N GLU A 70 0.17 -21.85 15.93
CA GLU A 70 1.49 -22.38 16.27
C GLU A 70 2.49 -21.27 16.63
N GLY A 71 2.38 -20.10 15.99
CA GLY A 71 3.31 -18.99 16.13
C GLY A 71 2.67 -17.62 15.98
N LYS A 72 3.49 -16.57 16.09
CA LYS A 72 3.09 -15.19 15.80
C LYS A 72 3.05 -14.99 14.30
N GLU A 73 1.99 -14.37 13.80
CA GLU A 73 1.90 -13.92 12.41
C GLU A 73 2.21 -12.44 12.28
N TYR A 74 2.74 -12.07 11.11
CA TYR A 74 3.10 -10.72 10.75
C TYR A 74 2.39 -10.41 9.44
N HIS A 75 1.38 -9.56 9.50
CA HIS A 75 0.59 -9.18 8.34
C HIS A 75 0.89 -7.74 7.94
N ALA A 76 1.33 -7.53 6.71
CA ALA A 76 1.49 -6.20 6.14
C ALA A 76 0.12 -5.66 5.73
N ILE A 77 -0.22 -4.47 6.23
CA ILE A 77 -1.44 -3.74 5.87
C ILE A 77 -1.01 -2.59 4.97
N GLU A 78 -1.27 -2.75 3.67
CA GLU A 78 -0.89 -1.82 2.62
C GLU A 78 -2.04 -1.59 1.64
N PRO A 79 -2.04 -0.48 0.89
CA PRO A 79 -3.01 -0.28 -0.18
C PRO A 79 -2.93 -1.41 -1.20
N SER A 80 -4.06 -2.02 -1.52
CA SER A 80 -4.17 -3.02 -2.56
C SER A 80 -4.89 -2.44 -3.77
N LEU A 81 -4.46 -2.84 -4.96
CA LEU A 81 -5.14 -2.48 -6.20
C LEU A 81 -6.38 -3.37 -6.36
N ASN A 82 -7.51 -2.76 -6.67
CA ASN A 82 -8.70 -3.49 -7.12
C ASN A 82 -8.53 -3.98 -8.57
N GLU A 83 -9.47 -4.80 -9.07
CA GLU A 83 -9.36 -5.38 -10.41
C GLU A 83 -9.28 -4.33 -11.53
N LYS A 84 -10.00 -3.21 -11.44
CA LYS A 84 -9.91 -2.13 -12.44
C LYS A 84 -8.54 -1.46 -12.40
N GLU A 85 -8.02 -1.21 -11.19
CA GLU A 85 -6.71 -0.61 -10.99
C GLU A 85 -5.58 -1.52 -11.48
N LYS A 86 -5.71 -2.85 -11.29
CA LYS A 86 -4.78 -3.83 -11.84
C LYS A 86 -4.76 -3.79 -13.37
N LEU A 87 -5.92 -3.71 -14.03
CA LEU A 87 -5.99 -3.57 -15.49
C LEU A 87 -5.31 -2.28 -15.98
N LYS A 88 -5.47 -1.17 -15.25
CA LYS A 88 -4.77 0.09 -15.55
C LYS A 88 -3.27 -0.06 -15.35
N ARG A 89 -2.82 -0.64 -14.24
CA ARG A 89 -1.40 -0.94 -13.98
C ARG A 89 -0.80 -1.76 -15.12
N ASP A 90 -1.47 -2.82 -15.56
CA ASP A 90 -0.98 -3.69 -16.62
C ASP A 90 -0.87 -2.93 -17.95
N SER A 91 -1.86 -2.09 -18.26
CA SER A 91 -1.80 -1.20 -19.43
C SER A 91 -0.63 -0.22 -19.38
N VAL A 92 -0.31 0.34 -18.20
CA VAL A 92 0.87 1.20 -18.02
C VAL A 92 2.15 0.41 -18.21
N LEU A 93 2.25 -0.80 -17.64
CA LEU A 93 3.43 -1.65 -17.77
C LEU A 93 3.70 -2.01 -19.23
N ASP A 94 2.67 -2.40 -19.98
CA ASP A 94 2.78 -2.70 -21.40
C ASP A 94 3.33 -1.51 -22.19
N LEU A 95 2.84 -0.30 -21.93
CA LEU A 95 3.35 0.93 -22.55
C LEU A 95 4.80 1.21 -22.15
N ILE A 96 5.18 0.99 -20.88
CA ILE A 96 6.57 1.14 -20.44
C ILE A 96 7.46 0.15 -21.19
N TYR A 97 7.05 -1.11 -21.31
CA TYR A 97 7.81 -2.13 -22.06
C TYR A 97 7.94 -1.77 -23.54
N GLU A 98 6.90 -1.24 -24.17
CA GLU A 98 6.94 -0.79 -25.56
C GLU A 98 7.92 0.39 -25.75
N LYS A 99 7.98 1.31 -24.79
CA LYS A 99 8.83 2.51 -24.88
C LYS A 99 10.26 2.30 -24.37
N ALA A 100 10.51 1.29 -23.54
CA ALA A 100 11.82 1.04 -22.94
C ALA A 100 12.97 0.90 -23.96
N PRO A 101 12.82 0.22 -25.12
CA PRO A 101 13.90 0.12 -26.12
C PRO A 101 14.32 1.46 -26.73
N PHE A 102 13.44 2.45 -26.71
CA PHE A 102 13.68 3.79 -27.27
C PHE A 102 14.15 4.80 -26.22
N TRP A 103 14.32 4.36 -24.96
CA TRP A 103 14.81 5.19 -23.89
C TRP A 103 16.34 5.25 -23.85
N LYS A 104 16.91 6.18 -23.07
CA LYS A 104 18.37 6.23 -22.86
C LYS A 104 18.86 4.89 -22.32
N ALA A 105 20.02 4.44 -22.78
CA ALA A 105 20.66 3.26 -22.22
C ALA A 105 20.90 3.47 -20.72
N VAL A 106 20.45 2.52 -19.91
CA VAL A 106 20.60 2.50 -18.45
C VAL A 106 21.57 1.38 -18.06
N LYS A 107 22.43 1.63 -17.07
CA LYS A 107 23.50 0.73 -16.64
C LYS A 107 23.51 0.47 -15.13
N THR A 108 22.80 1.29 -14.34
CA THR A 108 22.72 1.15 -12.88
C THR A 108 21.28 1.06 -12.39
N ASP A 109 21.08 0.53 -11.19
CA ASP A 109 19.77 0.45 -10.54
C ASP A 109 19.14 1.83 -10.34
N GLU A 110 19.93 2.85 -10.01
CA GLU A 110 19.47 4.23 -9.90
C GLU A 110 18.98 4.78 -11.23
N GLU A 111 19.71 4.55 -12.33
CA GLU A 111 19.30 4.97 -13.67
C GLU A 111 18.02 4.25 -14.13
N ILE A 112 17.86 2.98 -13.77
CA ILE A 112 16.64 2.21 -14.03
C ILE A 112 15.45 2.83 -13.27
N LYS A 113 15.61 3.14 -11.98
CA LYS A 113 14.56 3.79 -11.17
C LYS A 113 14.14 5.13 -11.75
N GLU A 114 15.11 5.95 -12.17
CA GLU A 114 14.84 7.23 -12.83
C GLU A 114 14.12 7.05 -14.17
N ALA A 115 14.54 6.09 -14.98
CA ALA A 115 13.91 5.79 -16.26
C ALA A 115 12.45 5.35 -16.10
N ILE A 116 12.17 4.45 -15.15
CA ILE A 116 10.80 3.99 -14.85
C ILE A 116 9.93 5.17 -14.41
N ARG A 117 10.42 6.02 -13.49
CA ARG A 117 9.68 7.21 -13.04
C ARG A 117 9.37 8.16 -14.19
N ALA A 118 10.38 8.48 -15.00
CA ALA A 118 10.21 9.39 -16.13
C ALA A 118 9.24 8.84 -17.19
N LEU A 119 9.29 7.53 -17.47
CA LEU A 119 8.34 6.88 -18.38
C LEU A 119 6.93 6.88 -17.80
N LEU A 120 6.77 6.59 -16.51
CA LEU A 120 5.48 6.63 -15.83
C LEU A 120 4.84 8.02 -15.91
N ASP A 121 5.59 9.08 -15.59
CA ASP A 121 5.11 10.46 -15.66
C ASP A 121 4.76 10.89 -17.10
N LYS A 122 5.52 10.40 -18.09
CA LYS A 122 5.27 10.69 -19.50
C LYS A 122 4.03 9.98 -20.02
N LEU A 123 3.80 8.74 -19.59
CA LEU A 123 2.76 7.84 -20.09
C LEU A 123 1.44 7.95 -19.34
N THR A 124 1.40 8.65 -18.20
CA THR A 124 0.17 8.80 -17.40
C THR A 124 -0.30 10.25 -17.34
N VAL A 125 -1.60 10.44 -17.15
CA VAL A 125 -2.24 11.74 -16.85
C VAL A 125 -3.27 11.51 -15.75
N ILE A 126 -3.23 12.35 -14.72
CA ILE A 126 -4.26 12.35 -13.67
C ILE A 126 -5.51 13.02 -14.25
N ASP A 127 -6.61 12.28 -14.30
CA ASP A 127 -7.92 12.78 -14.74
C ASP A 127 -9.01 12.20 -13.84
N GLU A 128 -9.46 12.99 -12.88
CA GLU A 128 -10.50 12.61 -11.89
C GLU A 128 -11.86 12.26 -12.54
N HIS A 129 -12.07 12.58 -13.83
CA HIS A 129 -13.26 12.20 -14.59
C HIS A 129 -13.10 10.90 -15.39
N SER A 130 -11.93 10.25 -15.33
CA SER A 130 -11.60 9.04 -16.10
C SER A 130 -11.76 7.72 -15.33
N ALA A 131 -12.42 7.75 -14.16
CA ALA A 131 -12.70 6.55 -13.37
C ALA A 131 -13.37 5.48 -14.25
N GLY A 132 -12.81 4.26 -14.26
CA GLY A 132 -13.28 3.15 -15.09
C GLY A 132 -12.94 3.19 -16.59
N GLN A 133 -12.17 4.15 -17.10
CA GLN A 133 -11.70 4.16 -18.49
C GLN A 133 -10.23 3.74 -18.62
N THR A 134 -9.94 2.76 -19.48
CA THR A 134 -8.58 2.31 -19.85
C THR A 134 -8.11 2.88 -21.21
N LYS A 135 -8.80 3.87 -21.76
CA LYS A 135 -8.47 4.40 -23.10
C LYS A 135 -7.19 5.24 -23.06
N VAL A 136 -6.20 4.81 -23.85
CA VAL A 136 -5.02 5.61 -24.19
C VAL A 136 -5.44 6.71 -25.17
N THR A 137 -5.26 7.97 -24.81
CA THR A 137 -5.54 9.12 -25.69
C THR A 137 -4.27 9.93 -25.86
N GLY A 138 -3.83 10.13 -27.12
CA GLY A 138 -2.59 10.86 -27.39
C GLY A 138 -1.32 10.19 -26.84
N GLY A 139 -1.32 8.85 -26.73
CA GLY A 139 -0.19 8.08 -26.19
C GLY A 139 -0.05 8.11 -24.67
N LYS A 140 -1.03 8.66 -23.95
CA LYS A 140 -1.06 8.66 -22.48
C LYS A 140 -2.29 7.92 -21.95
N LEU A 141 -2.10 7.16 -20.88
CA LEU A 141 -3.15 6.51 -20.11
C LEU A 141 -3.68 7.46 -19.03
N ARG A 142 -5.00 7.53 -18.89
CA ARG A 142 -5.64 8.32 -17.84
C ARG A 142 -5.79 7.49 -16.56
N VAL A 143 -5.31 8.04 -15.46
CA VAL A 143 -5.35 7.43 -14.12
C VAL A 143 -6.04 8.38 -13.15
N THR A 144 -6.61 7.84 -12.08
CA THR A 144 -7.31 8.60 -11.04
C THR A 144 -6.63 8.42 -9.69
N SER A 145 -6.77 9.40 -8.80
CA SER A 145 -6.18 9.33 -7.45
C SER A 145 -6.84 8.24 -6.58
N ALA A 146 -8.10 7.89 -6.86
CA ALA A 146 -8.79 6.73 -6.32
C ALA A 146 -9.83 6.23 -7.34
N GLU A 147 -9.84 4.93 -7.65
CA GLU A 147 -10.93 4.34 -8.43
C GLU A 147 -12.18 4.17 -7.55
N LYS A 148 -13.36 4.47 -8.13
CA LYS A 148 -14.67 4.23 -7.51
C LYS A 148 -15.31 2.93 -7.98
#